data_AF-L0J3G9-F1
#
_entry.id   AF-L0J3G9-F1
#
_cell.length_a   1.000
_cell.length_b   1.000
_cell.length_c   1.000
_cell.angle_alpha   90.00
_cell.angle_beta   90.00
_cell.angle_gamma   90.00
#
_symmetry.space_group_name_H-M   'P 1'
#
loop_
_entity.id
_entity.type
_entity.pdbx_description
1 polymer ?
#
loop_
_entity_poly.entity_id
_entity_poly.type
_entity_poly.pdbx_seq_one_letter_code
_entity_poly.pdbx_strand_id
1 'polypeptide(L)'
;MSGSFRVKTAFVARFAGAALALAVAGIHIADQGGFPGSKTPDYLGVGYYLLEGVAVLTATALLLSLASRLSAAAWTIAAVFVSAAPLLGYVLSRGPGLPDYDDDIGNWTEPLGVVSLFVESALLALSVTVLVAARRARSRSTAQRQVSTLDSPHRRQPVAR
;
A
#
# COMPACT_ATOMS: atom_id res chain seq x y z
N MET A 1 -23.26 12.80 -7.91
CA MET A 1 -21.81 12.93 -8.27
C MET A 1 -21.56 12.17 -9.56
N SER A 2 -21.17 12.87 -10.63
CA SER A 2 -20.96 12.30 -11.98
C SER A 2 -19.90 11.18 -11.98
N GLY A 3 -20.12 10.11 -12.75
CA GLY A 3 -19.20 8.98 -12.89
C GLY A 3 -17.78 9.38 -13.31
N SER A 4 -17.64 10.49 -14.06
CA SER A 4 -16.35 11.05 -14.48
C SER A 4 -15.45 11.45 -13.29
N PHE A 5 -16.03 12.03 -12.23
CA PHE A 5 -15.27 12.44 -11.05
C PHE A 5 -14.66 11.23 -10.33
N ARG A 6 -15.43 10.15 -10.20
CA ARG A 6 -15.00 8.93 -9.50
C ARG A 6 -13.85 8.22 -10.21
N VAL A 7 -13.87 8.19 -11.55
CA VAL A 7 -12.80 7.63 -12.38
C VAL A 7 -11.53 8.49 -12.26
N LYS A 8 -11.66 9.82 -12.32
CA LYS A 8 -10.52 10.73 -12.15
C LYS A 8 -9.86 10.57 -10.78
N THR A 9 -10.64 10.52 -9.70
CA THR A 9 -10.09 10.31 -8.34
C THR A 9 -9.39 8.97 -8.20
N ALA A 10 -9.95 7.90 -8.76
CA ALA A 10 -9.31 6.59 -8.74
C ALA A 10 -7.99 6.58 -9.52
N PHE A 11 -7.96 7.22 -10.68
CA PHE A 11 -6.74 7.38 -11.47
C PHE A 11 -5.66 8.16 -10.72
N VAL A 12 -6.01 9.31 -10.15
CA VAL A 12 -5.09 10.15 -9.35
C VAL A 12 -4.53 9.37 -8.17
N ALA A 13 -5.37 8.65 -7.42
CA ALA A 13 -4.91 7.85 -6.30
C ALA A 13 -3.90 6.79 -6.74
N ARG A 14 -4.16 6.09 -7.85
CA ARG A 14 -3.26 5.05 -8.36
C ARG A 14 -1.91 5.61 -8.82
N PHE A 15 -1.93 6.74 -9.53
CA PHE A 15 -0.70 7.43 -9.93
C PHE A 15 0.09 7.92 -8.72
N ALA A 16 -0.57 8.55 -7.75
CA ALA A 16 0.08 8.99 -6.52
C ALA A 16 0.68 7.81 -5.74
N GLY A 17 -0.06 6.72 -5.58
CA GLY A 17 0.42 5.50 -4.91
C GLY A 17 1.61 4.87 -5.62
N ALA A 18 1.59 4.80 -6.95
CA ALA A 18 2.70 4.29 -7.74
C ALA A 18 3.94 5.19 -7.62
N ALA A 19 3.77 6.50 -7.71
CA ALA A 19 4.86 7.46 -7.57
C ALA A 19 5.50 7.39 -6.17
N LEU A 20 4.69 7.30 -5.11
CA LEU A 20 5.18 7.13 -3.75
C LEU A 20 5.91 5.80 -3.55
N ALA A 21 5.39 4.69 -4.09
CA ALA A 21 6.08 3.40 -4.03
C ALA A 21 7.44 3.44 -4.75
N LEU A 22 7.52 4.08 -5.92
CA LEU A 22 8.81 4.27 -6.61
C LEU A 22 9.75 5.19 -5.84
N ALA A 23 9.23 6.21 -5.15
CA ALA A 23 10.03 7.06 -4.28
C ALA A 23 10.62 6.26 -3.11
N VAL A 24 9.85 5.36 -2.48
CA VAL A 24 10.39 4.42 -1.47
C VAL A 24 11.53 3.60 -2.06
N ALA A 25 11.34 2.96 -3.22
CA ALA A 25 12.40 2.20 -3.86
C ALA A 25 13.66 3.05 -4.11
N GLY A 26 13.51 4.26 -4.65
CA GLY A 26 14.63 5.15 -4.93
C GLY A 26 15.37 5.62 -3.67
N ILE A 27 14.65 5.88 -2.58
CA ILE A 27 15.24 6.25 -1.29
C ILE A 27 16.07 5.09 -0.73
N HIS A 28 15.52 3.88 -0.71
CA HIS A 28 16.23 2.72 -0.18
C HIS A 28 17.43 2.33 -1.04
N ILE A 29 17.34 2.45 -2.38
CA ILE A 29 18.49 2.31 -3.29
C ILE A 29 19.59 3.30 -2.93
N ALA A 30 19.24 4.58 -2.74
CA ALA A 30 20.20 5.61 -2.37
C ALA A 30 20.83 5.34 -1.00
N ASP A 31 20.02 4.89 -0.04
CA ASP A 31 20.46 4.61 1.32
C ASP A 31 21.42 3.40 1.40
N GLN A 32 21.29 2.39 0.53
CA GLN A 32 22.26 1.29 0.42
C GLN A 32 23.47 1.59 -0.49
N GLY A 33 23.63 2.84 -0.95
CA GLY A 33 24.78 3.25 -1.75
C GLY A 33 24.66 3.02 -3.26
N GLY A 34 23.46 2.73 -3.77
CA GLY A 34 23.17 2.56 -5.20
C GLY A 34 22.62 1.18 -5.55
N PHE A 35 22.64 0.83 -6.85
CA PHE A 35 22.18 -0.46 -7.37
C PHE A 35 23.20 -1.07 -8.36
N PRO A 36 23.88 -2.17 -8.01
CA PRO A 36 23.79 -2.86 -6.72
C PRO A 36 24.44 -2.05 -5.59
N GLY A 37 23.81 -2.07 -4.42
CA GLY A 37 24.32 -1.49 -3.18
C GLY A 37 24.67 -2.58 -2.16
N SER A 38 25.07 -2.17 -0.96
CA SER A 38 25.36 -3.08 0.15
C SER A 38 25.02 -2.47 1.52
N LYS A 39 24.60 -3.34 2.44
CA LYS A 39 24.37 -3.02 3.86
C LYS A 39 24.91 -4.18 4.69
N THR A 40 25.60 -3.86 5.78
CA THR A 40 26.04 -4.83 6.78
C THR A 40 25.14 -4.67 8.00
N PRO A 41 24.67 -5.76 8.62
CA PRO A 41 24.84 -7.18 8.23
C PRO A 41 24.02 -7.58 6.99
N ASP A 42 24.43 -8.67 6.32
CA ASP A 42 23.90 -9.09 5.01
C ASP A 42 22.38 -9.23 4.95
N TYR A 43 21.73 -9.60 6.07
CA TYR A 43 20.27 -9.73 6.11
C TYR A 43 19.56 -8.39 5.88
N LEU A 44 20.19 -7.26 6.24
CA LEU A 44 19.66 -5.93 5.90
C LEU A 44 19.74 -5.70 4.41
N GLY A 45 20.87 -6.02 3.76
CA GLY A 45 21.00 -5.93 2.31
C GLY A 45 19.89 -6.71 1.58
N VAL A 46 19.59 -7.93 2.02
CA VAL A 46 18.46 -8.71 1.50
C VAL A 46 17.12 -7.98 1.72
N GLY A 47 16.91 -7.40 2.91
CA GLY A 47 15.73 -6.61 3.23
C GLY A 47 15.52 -5.42 2.27
N TYR A 48 16.59 -4.71 1.92
CA TYR A 48 16.54 -3.59 0.97
C TYR A 48 16.14 -4.05 -0.43
N TYR A 49 16.81 -5.07 -0.98
CA TYR A 49 16.45 -5.61 -2.30
C TYR A 49 15.01 -6.13 -2.35
N LEU A 50 14.53 -6.79 -1.29
CA LEU A 50 13.14 -7.23 -1.19
C LEU A 50 12.17 -6.05 -1.20
N LEU A 51 12.44 -5.02 -0.38
CA LEU A 51 11.61 -3.81 -0.32
C LEU A 51 11.55 -3.11 -1.68
N GLU A 52 12.69 -2.89 -2.31
CA GLU A 52 12.81 -2.23 -3.62
C GLU A 52 12.04 -3.00 -4.70
N GLY A 53 12.25 -4.31 -4.78
CA GLY A 53 11.54 -5.17 -5.72
C GLY A 53 10.02 -5.14 -5.50
N VAL A 54 9.58 -5.28 -4.25
CA VAL A 54 8.14 -5.23 -3.90
C VAL A 54 7.55 -3.85 -4.20
N ALA A 55 8.29 -2.77 -3.99
CA ALA A 55 7.85 -1.41 -4.27
C ALA A 55 7.65 -1.18 -5.78
N VAL A 56 8.59 -1.62 -6.63
CA VAL A 56 8.47 -1.55 -8.09
C VAL A 56 7.31 -2.39 -8.61
N LEU A 57 7.16 -3.61 -8.10
CA LEU A 57 6.03 -4.49 -8.46
C LEU A 57 4.69 -3.89 -8.02
N THR A 58 4.65 -3.27 -6.84
CA THR A 58 3.47 -2.56 -6.33
C THR A 58 3.10 -1.39 -7.22
N ALA A 59 4.05 -0.55 -7.61
CA ALA A 59 3.82 0.56 -8.53
C ALA A 59 3.26 0.06 -9.88
N THR A 60 3.84 -1.01 -10.42
CA THR A 60 3.39 -1.64 -11.66
C THR A 60 1.94 -2.15 -11.54
N ALA A 61 1.63 -2.87 -10.46
CA ALA A 61 0.27 -3.37 -10.21
C ALA A 61 -0.75 -2.23 -10.02
N LEU A 62 -0.34 -1.13 -9.38
CA LEU A 62 -1.17 0.06 -9.22
C LEU A 62 -1.41 0.77 -10.56
N LEU A 63 -0.49 0.78 -11.51
CA LEU A 63 -0.71 1.43 -12.81
C LEU A 63 -1.52 0.55 -13.78
N LEU A 64 -1.20 -0.74 -13.88
CA LEU A 64 -1.77 -1.64 -14.90
C LEU A 64 -3.24 -2.02 -14.71
N SER A 65 -3.86 -1.64 -13.58
CA SER A 65 -5.32 -1.82 -13.36
C SER A 65 -5.86 -3.22 -13.67
N LEU A 66 -5.08 -4.27 -13.36
CA LEU A 66 -5.62 -5.62 -13.38
C LEU A 66 -6.77 -5.74 -12.36
N ALA A 67 -7.70 -6.66 -12.63
CA ALA A 67 -8.97 -6.94 -11.94
C ALA A 67 -9.10 -6.42 -10.49
N SER A 68 -10.32 -6.04 -10.07
CA SER A 68 -10.60 -5.45 -8.75
C SER A 68 -9.96 -6.15 -7.54
N ARG A 69 -9.76 -7.48 -7.59
CA ARG A 69 -9.03 -8.24 -6.56
C ARG A 69 -7.53 -7.92 -6.50
N LEU A 70 -6.87 -7.82 -7.65
CA LEU A 70 -5.45 -7.46 -7.75
C LEU A 70 -5.22 -6.01 -7.32
N SER A 71 -6.19 -5.12 -7.55
CA SER A 71 -6.12 -3.76 -7.04
C SER A 71 -6.16 -3.70 -5.50
N ALA A 72 -7.02 -4.48 -4.84
CA ALA A 72 -7.05 -4.52 -3.37
C ALA A 72 -5.78 -5.15 -2.78
N ALA A 73 -5.22 -6.17 -3.44
CA ALA A 73 -3.95 -6.77 -3.06
C ALA A 73 -2.80 -5.74 -3.17
N ALA A 74 -2.68 -5.02 -4.28
CA ALA A 74 -1.65 -4.00 -4.47
C ALA A 74 -1.70 -2.91 -3.39
N TRP A 75 -2.89 -2.39 -3.05
CA TRP A 75 -3.03 -1.42 -1.97
C TRP A 75 -2.71 -2.00 -0.58
N THR A 76 -2.97 -3.29 -0.37
CA THR A 76 -2.61 -3.97 0.90
C THR A 76 -1.10 -4.15 1.00
N ILE A 77 -0.44 -4.56 -0.09
CA ILE A 77 1.01 -4.70 -0.17
C ILE A 77 1.69 -3.34 0.03
N ALA A 78 1.19 -2.29 -0.62
CA ALA A 78 1.66 -0.92 -0.43
C ALA A 78 1.61 -0.49 1.04
N ALA A 79 0.49 -0.72 1.71
CA ALA A 79 0.32 -0.37 3.13
C ALA A 79 1.25 -1.15 4.05
N VAL A 80 1.35 -2.48 3.86
CA VAL A 80 2.05 -3.36 4.80
C VAL A 80 3.55 -3.39 4.52
N PHE A 81 3.94 -3.77 3.31
CA PHE A 81 5.34 -4.07 2.99
C PHE A 81 6.10 -2.83 2.53
N VAL A 82 5.49 -1.96 1.74
CA VAL A 82 6.19 -0.79 1.17
C VAL A 82 6.14 0.43 2.10
N SER A 83 5.27 0.41 3.12
CA SER A 83 5.13 1.53 4.05
C SER A 83 5.33 1.13 5.50
N ALA A 84 4.48 0.27 6.07
CA ALA A 84 4.56 -0.04 7.49
C ALA A 84 5.84 -0.79 7.89
N ALA A 85 6.33 -1.69 7.03
CA ALA A 85 7.56 -2.44 7.30
C ALA A 85 8.81 -1.56 7.40
N PRO A 86 9.13 -0.65 6.46
CA PRO A 86 10.28 0.24 6.62
C PRO A 86 10.10 1.28 7.75
N LEU A 87 8.89 1.78 7.99
CA LEU A 87 8.61 2.62 9.18
C LEU A 87 8.95 1.89 10.48
N LEU A 88 8.56 0.61 10.58
CA LEU A 88 8.91 -0.23 11.72
C LEU A 88 10.41 -0.49 11.77
N GLY A 89 11.05 -0.77 10.63
CA GLY A 89 12.49 -0.93 10.52
C GLY A 89 13.26 0.29 11.02
N TYR A 90 12.78 1.50 10.70
CA TYR A 90 13.32 2.76 11.19
C TYR A 90 13.21 2.85 12.72
N VAL A 91 12.02 2.63 13.29
CA VAL A 91 11.84 2.68 14.76
C VAL A 91 12.71 1.64 15.48
N LEU A 92 12.79 0.42 14.95
CA LEU A 92 13.57 -0.65 15.58
C LEU A 92 15.07 -0.38 15.51
N SER A 93 15.59 0.01 14.35
CA SER A 93 17.02 0.27 14.20
C SER A 93 17.51 1.50 14.95
N ARG A 94 16.66 2.52 15.15
CA ARG A 94 17.03 3.78 15.85
C ARG A 94 16.68 3.76 17.33
N GLY A 95 15.79 2.85 17.75
CA GLY A 95 15.39 2.64 19.14
C GLY A 95 16.23 1.55 19.82
N PRO A 96 15.73 0.30 19.90
CA PRO A 96 16.46 -0.80 20.54
C PRO A 96 17.68 -1.32 19.74
N GLY A 97 17.79 -0.99 18.45
CA GLY A 97 18.72 -1.62 17.53
C GLY A 97 18.16 -2.91 16.92
N LEU A 98 18.88 -3.46 15.95
CA LEU A 98 18.60 -4.78 15.36
C LEU A 98 19.78 -5.73 15.65
N PRO A 99 19.60 -7.07 15.55
CA PRO A 99 20.70 -8.01 15.74
C PRO A 99 21.88 -7.67 14.84
N ASP A 100 23.08 -7.53 15.42
CA ASP A 100 24.31 -7.15 14.72
C ASP A 100 24.22 -5.83 13.93
N TYR A 101 23.30 -4.93 14.32
CA TYR A 101 23.12 -3.60 13.73
C TYR A 101 22.64 -2.58 14.78
N ASP A 102 23.59 -1.89 15.39
CA ASP A 102 23.38 -0.90 16.44
C ASP A 102 23.96 0.49 16.11
N ASP A 103 24.65 0.62 14.98
CA ASP A 103 25.30 1.86 14.51
C ASP A 103 24.33 3.06 14.39
N ASP A 104 23.04 2.79 14.15
CA ASP A 104 22.01 3.80 13.95
C ASP A 104 21.19 4.14 15.20
N ILE A 105 21.50 3.55 16.36
CA ILE A 105 20.78 3.85 17.61
C ILE A 105 20.89 5.34 17.93
N GLY A 106 19.73 5.99 18.13
CA GLY A 106 19.65 7.43 18.42
C GLY A 106 19.73 8.34 17.19
N ASN A 107 20.01 7.82 15.99
CA ASN A 107 20.08 8.59 14.76
C ASN A 107 18.70 8.89 14.14
N TRP A 108 17.85 9.59 14.90
CA TRP A 108 16.46 9.92 14.54
C TRP A 108 16.33 11.06 13.52
N THR A 109 17.42 11.76 13.21
CA THR A 109 17.40 12.93 12.33
C THR A 109 18.19 12.73 11.05
N GLU A 110 18.60 11.50 10.75
CA GLU A 110 19.24 11.14 9.49
C GLU A 110 18.40 11.67 8.31
N PRO A 111 18.92 12.63 7.52
CA PRO A 111 18.13 13.33 6.51
C PRO A 111 17.39 12.41 5.55
N LEU A 112 18.05 11.36 5.06
CA LEU A 112 17.45 10.42 4.11
C LEU A 112 16.34 9.59 4.79
N GLY A 113 16.56 9.20 6.04
CA GLY A 113 15.56 8.52 6.87
C GLY A 113 14.32 9.38 7.14
N VAL A 114 14.48 10.67 7.43
CA VAL A 114 13.36 11.60 7.64
C VAL A 114 12.55 11.79 6.35
N VAL A 115 13.21 11.87 5.19
CA VAL A 115 12.53 11.90 3.89
C VAL A 115 11.75 10.60 3.67
N SER A 116 12.34 9.44 3.99
CA SER A 116 11.67 8.14 3.90
C SER A 116 10.41 8.09 4.77
N LEU A 117 10.50 8.51 6.03
CA LEU A 117 9.36 8.56 6.96
C LEU A 117 8.18 9.33 6.37
N PHE A 118 8.43 10.47 5.73
CA PHE A 118 7.37 11.26 5.10
C PHE A 118 6.72 10.53 3.92
N VAL A 119 7.54 9.98 3.01
CA VAL A 119 7.06 9.26 1.82
C VAL A 119 6.29 7.99 2.18
N GLU A 120 6.83 7.19 3.09
CA GLU A 120 6.21 5.96 3.57
C GLU A 120 4.91 6.25 4.33
N SER A 121 4.88 7.28 5.18
CA SER A 121 3.66 7.69 5.89
C SER A 121 2.58 8.19 4.93
N ALA A 122 2.95 8.94 3.89
CA ALA A 122 2.02 9.39 2.86
C ALA A 122 1.43 8.20 2.08
N LEU A 123 2.27 7.22 1.70
CA LEU A 123 1.82 6.00 1.03
C LEU A 123 0.90 5.17 1.93
N LEU A 124 1.23 5.05 3.22
CA LEU A 124 0.41 4.34 4.20
C LEU A 124 -0.97 5.00 4.34
N ALA A 125 -1.01 6.31 4.54
CA ALA A 125 -2.25 7.07 4.69
C ALA A 125 -3.16 6.96 3.45
N LEU A 126 -2.57 7.09 2.26
CA LEU A 126 -3.29 6.91 1.00
C LEU A 126 -3.85 5.49 0.87
N SER A 127 -3.01 4.48 1.11
CA SER A 127 -3.38 3.07 0.97
C SER A 127 -4.50 2.67 1.93
N VAL A 128 -4.40 3.08 3.21
CA VAL A 128 -5.45 2.85 4.21
C VAL A 128 -6.74 3.53 3.80
N THR A 129 -6.68 4.79 3.35
CA THR A 129 -7.86 5.53 2.91
C THR A 129 -8.58 4.83 1.77
N VAL A 130 -7.83 4.38 0.75
CA VAL A 130 -8.39 3.64 -0.39
C VAL A 130 -9.00 2.31 0.04
N LEU A 131 -8.32 1.54 0.90
CA LEU A 131 -8.81 0.26 1.40
C LEU A 131 -10.09 0.41 2.23
N VAL A 132 -10.16 1.41 3.11
CA VAL A 132 -11.35 1.72 3.92
C VAL A 132 -12.51 2.13 3.02
N ALA A 133 -12.26 3.01 2.03
CA ALA A 133 -13.28 3.41 1.07
C ALA A 133 -13.82 2.23 0.25
N ALA A 134 -12.93 1.34 -0.22
CA ALA A 134 -13.30 0.14 -0.97
C ALA A 134 -14.13 -0.85 -0.11
N ARG A 135 -13.77 -1.04 1.16
CA ARG A 135 -14.54 -1.85 2.12
C ARG A 135 -15.95 -1.28 2.31
N ARG A 136 -16.07 0.03 2.57
CA ARG A 136 -17.37 0.72 2.75
C ARG A 136 -18.25 0.62 1.50
N ALA A 137 -17.67 0.75 0.31
CA ALA A 137 -18.41 0.60 -0.95
C ALA A 137 -18.99 -0.80 -1.11
N ARG A 138 -18.19 -1.85 -0.83
CA ARG A 138 -18.66 -3.24 -0.90
C ARG A 138 -19.80 -3.53 0.07
N SER A 139 -19.70 -3.08 1.32
CA SER A 139 -20.78 -3.27 2.33
C SER A 139 -22.10 -2.63 1.89
N ARG A 140 -22.05 -1.44 1.30
CA ARG A 140 -23.25 -0.76 0.77
C ARG A 140 -23.89 -1.52 -0.39
N SER A 141 -23.09 -2.02 -1.32
CA SER A 141 -23.59 -2.83 -2.45
C SER A 141 -24.26 -4.13 -1.98
N THR A 142 -23.71 -4.79 -0.97
CA THR A 142 -24.32 -6.01 -0.37
C THR A 142 -25.65 -5.69 0.30
N ALA A 143 -25.72 -4.63 1.11
CA ALA A 143 -26.95 -4.22 1.78
C ALA A 143 -28.06 -3.83 0.78
N GLN A 144 -27.73 -3.08 -0.27
CA GLN A 144 -28.69 -2.68 -1.30
C GLN A 144 -29.19 -3.88 -2.11
N ARG A 145 -28.32 -4.86 -2.42
CA ARG A 145 -28.73 -6.13 -3.05
C ARG A 145 -29.72 -6.88 -2.16
N GLN A 146 -29.46 -6.97 -0.86
CA GLN A 146 -30.34 -7.63 0.10
C GLN A 146 -31.73 -6.96 0.20
N VAL A 147 -31.77 -5.62 0.24
CA VAL A 147 -33.04 -4.88 0.24
C VAL A 147 -33.82 -5.13 -1.07
N SER A 148 -33.15 -5.07 -2.23
CA SER A 148 -33.81 -5.34 -3.53
C SER A 148 -34.35 -6.77 -3.68
N THR A 149 -33.71 -7.75 -3.04
CA THR A 149 -34.22 -9.13 -3.03
C THR A 149 -35.42 -9.31 -2.11
N LEU A 150 -35.54 -8.51 -1.05
CA LEU A 150 -36.69 -8.55 -0.14
C LEU A 150 -37.91 -7.82 -0.70
N ASP A 151 -37.70 -6.78 -1.52
CA ASP A 151 -38.74 -5.93 -2.09
C ASP A 151 -39.25 -6.41 -3.46
N SER A 152 -38.83 -7.60 -3.93
CA SER A 152 -39.29 -8.18 -5.19
C SER A 152 -40.72 -8.75 -5.05
N PRO A 153 -41.78 -8.13 -5.62
CA PRO A 153 -43.18 -8.49 -5.30
C PRO A 153 -43.70 -9.79 -5.95
N HIS A 154 -42.89 -10.56 -6.68
CA HIS A 154 -43.36 -11.72 -7.44
C HIS A 154 -42.48 -12.97 -7.26
N ARG A 155 -42.77 -13.72 -6.19
CA ARG A 155 -42.70 -15.20 -6.23
C ARG A 155 -43.84 -15.83 -5.43
N ARG A 156 -45.06 -15.35 -5.63
CA ARG A 156 -46.26 -16.17 -5.44
C ARG A 156 -46.71 -16.63 -6.82
N GLN A 157 -46.27 -17.81 -7.26
CA GLN A 157 -46.99 -18.49 -8.32
C GLN A 157 -48.26 -19.09 -7.70
N PRO A 158 -49.46 -18.84 -8.24
CA PRO A 158 -50.60 -19.68 -7.92
C PRO A 158 -50.34 -21.02 -8.60
N VAL A 159 -50.28 -22.09 -7.79
CA VAL A 159 -50.34 -23.47 -8.28
C VAL A 159 -51.68 -23.61 -8.99
N ALA A 160 -51.68 -23.58 -10.31
CA ALA A 160 -52.84 -23.95 -11.10
C ALA A 160 -53.10 -25.45 -10.87
N ARG A 161 -54.34 -25.73 -10.46
CA ARG A 161 -54.89 -27.06 -10.21
C ARG A 161 -55.01 -27.88 -11.49
#